data_AF-A0A3S5BGW7-F1
#
_entry.id   AF-A0A3S5BGW7-F1
#
_cell.length_a   1.000
_cell.length_b   1.000
_cell.length_c   1.000
_cell.angle_alpha   90.00
_cell.angle_beta   90.00
_cell.angle_gamma   90.00
#
_symmetry.space_group_name_H-M   'P 1'
#
loop_
_entity.id
_entity.type
_entity.pdbx_description
1 polymer ?
#
loop_
_entity_poly.entity_id
_entity_poly.type
_entity_poly.pdbx_seq_one_letter_code
_entity_poly.pdbx_strand_id
1 'polypeptide(L)'
;MAKKNKVFMLNRKQYIQIRKMDHCQLSAWVEAVYKNAFKDGRESAEGLGEAEMKDVLLSVKGIGEKKAQDILEAINDALQAKRKNEKED
;
A
#
# COMPACT_ATOMS: atom_id res chain seq x y z
N MET A 1 -1.72 5.31 -20.07
CA MET A 1 -3.17 5.02 -20.17
C MET A 1 -3.79 5.24 -18.80
N ALA A 2 -4.62 6.27 -18.62
CA ALA A 2 -5.19 6.61 -17.32
C ALA A 2 -6.08 5.47 -16.79
N LYS A 3 -5.77 4.96 -15.59
CA LYS A 3 -6.61 4.00 -14.85
C LYS A 3 -7.96 4.68 -14.63
N LYS A 4 -8.97 4.33 -15.44
CA LYS A 4 -10.37 4.73 -15.17
C LYS A 4 -10.70 4.21 -13.77
N ASN A 5 -11.02 5.13 -12.85
CA ASN A 5 -11.67 4.78 -11.58
C ASN A 5 -12.99 4.08 -11.94
N LYS A 6 -12.94 2.75 -12.04
CA LYS A 6 -14.15 1.93 -12.09
C LYS A 6 -14.78 2.12 -10.73
N VAL A 7 -15.81 2.95 -10.67
CA VAL A 7 -16.69 3.06 -9.49
C VAL A 7 -17.08 1.63 -9.13
N PHE A 8 -16.60 1.14 -7.99
CA PHE A 8 -16.86 -0.21 -7.54
C PHE A 8 -18.36 -0.30 -7.22
N MET A 9 -19.15 -0.77 -8.18
CA MET A 9 -20.58 -0.98 -8.00
C MET A 9 -20.82 -2.42 -7.51
N LEU A 10 -21.54 -2.54 -6.41
CA LEU A 10 -21.95 -3.83 -5.86
C LEU A 10 -22.82 -4.58 -6.88
N ASN A 11 -22.55 -5.86 -7.06
CA ASN A 11 -23.42 -6.72 -7.86
C ASN A 11 -24.80 -6.86 -7.17
N ARG A 12 -25.88 -6.97 -7.95
CA ARG A 12 -27.25 -7.18 -7.44
C ARG A 12 -27.34 -8.31 -6.42
N LYS A 13 -26.59 -9.40 -6.59
CA LYS A 13 -26.55 -10.51 -5.63
C LYS A 13 -25.93 -10.09 -4.29
N GLN A 14 -24.81 -9.39 -4.32
CA GLN A 14 -24.12 -8.90 -3.12
C GLN A 14 -24.98 -7.87 -2.36
N TYR A 15 -25.65 -6.98 -3.09
CA TYR A 15 -26.59 -6.02 -2.51
C TYR A 15 -27.72 -6.72 -1.74
N ILE A 16 -28.35 -7.75 -2.33
CA ILE A 16 -29.41 -8.51 -1.67
C ILE A 16 -28.89 -9.22 -0.42
N GLN A 17 -27.67 -9.75 -0.46
CA GLN A 17 -27.06 -10.40 0.71
C GLN A 17 -26.81 -9.41 1.84
N ILE A 18 -26.19 -8.26 1.55
CA ILE A 18 -25.92 -7.22 2.56
C ILE A 18 -27.25 -6.72 3.17
N ARG A 19 -28.29 -6.54 2.36
CA ARG A 19 -29.62 -6.11 2.83
C ARG A 19 -30.28 -7.12 3.78
N LYS A 20 -29.92 -8.41 3.70
CA LYS A 20 -30.48 -9.48 4.54
C LYS A 20 -29.69 -9.74 5.82
N MET A 21 -28.54 -9.09 6.02
CA MET A 21 -27.70 -9.29 7.19
C MET A 21 -28.33 -8.68 8.44
N ASP A 22 -28.19 -9.35 9.58
CA ASP A 22 -28.48 -8.76 10.89
C ASP A 22 -27.36 -7.79 11.33
N HIS A 23 -27.58 -7.06 12.43
CA HIS A 23 -26.62 -6.05 12.91
C HIS A 23 -25.23 -6.62 13.24
N CYS A 24 -25.17 -7.83 13.80
CA CYS A 24 -23.90 -8.47 14.14
C CYS A 24 -23.13 -8.87 12.87
N GLN A 25 -23.83 -9.45 11.90
CA GLN A 25 -23.27 -9.85 10.61
C GLN A 25 -22.80 -8.63 9.81
N LEU A 26 -23.58 -7.55 9.80
CA LEU A 26 -23.20 -6.33 9.11
C LEU A 26 -21.97 -5.66 9.75
N SER A 27 -21.90 -5.65 11.09
CA SER A 27 -20.76 -5.06 11.81
C SER A 27 -19.46 -5.82 11.50
N ALA A 28 -19.50 -7.15 11.54
CA ALA A 28 -18.36 -7.99 11.17
C ALA A 28 -17.97 -7.82 9.69
N TRP A 29 -18.96 -7.67 8.79
CA TRP A 29 -18.72 -7.44 7.38
C TRP A 29 -18.01 -6.10 7.13
N VAL A 30 -18.47 -5.01 7.76
CA VAL A 30 -17.83 -3.68 7.64
C VAL A 30 -16.41 -3.71 8.18
N GLU A 31 -16.19 -4.34 9.33
CA GLU A 31 -14.84 -4.47 9.92
C GLU A 31 -13.89 -5.24 9.00
N ALA A 32 -14.37 -6.34 8.40
CA ALA A 32 -13.59 -7.12 7.44
C ALA A 32 -13.26 -6.30 6.17
N VAL A 33 -14.23 -5.55 5.64
CA VAL A 33 -14.03 -4.67 4.50
C VAL A 33 -12.97 -3.60 4.81
N TYR A 34 -13.04 -2.97 5.97
CA TYR A 34 -12.05 -1.97 6.39
C TYR A 34 -10.65 -2.57 6.50
N LYS A 35 -10.49 -3.72 7.18
CA LYS A 35 -9.20 -4.39 7.32
C LYS A 35 -8.62 -4.80 5.97
N ASN A 36 -9.45 -5.33 5.07
CA ASN A 36 -9.03 -5.72 3.73
C ASN A 36 -8.63 -4.50 2.89
N ALA A 37 -9.40 -3.42 2.92
CA ALA A 37 -9.07 -2.18 2.22
C ALA A 37 -7.79 -1.54 2.75
N PHE A 38 -7.58 -1.57 4.08
CA PHE A 38 -6.35 -1.08 4.69
C PHE A 38 -5.14 -1.94 4.30
N LYS A 39 -5.29 -3.27 4.28
CA LYS A 39 -4.25 -4.19 3.83
C LYS A 39 -3.91 -3.99 2.36
N ASP A 40 -4.91 -3.90 1.48
CA ASP A 40 -4.74 -3.65 0.04
C ASP A 40 -4.11 -2.27 -0.22
N GLY A 41 -4.55 -1.26 0.53
CA GLY A 41 -3.93 0.07 0.51
C GLY A 41 -2.48 0.05 0.99
N ARG A 42 -2.17 -0.74 2.02
CA ARG A 42 -0.80 -0.95 2.51
C ARG A 42 0.06 -1.70 1.50
N GLU A 43 -0.43 -2.76 0.90
CA GLU A 43 0.30 -3.53 -0.14
C GLU A 43 0.49 -2.69 -1.42
N SER A 44 -0.48 -1.84 -1.77
CA SER A 44 -0.34 -0.90 -2.88
C SER A 44 0.54 0.31 -2.56
N ALA A 45 0.73 0.64 -1.29
CA ALA A 45 1.59 1.74 -0.83
C ALA A 45 2.98 1.27 -0.40
N GLU A 46 3.15 -0.02 -0.08
CA GLU A 46 4.43 -0.69 0.07
C GLU A 46 5.06 -0.78 -1.34
N GLY A 47 5.82 0.25 -1.67
CA GLY A 47 6.78 0.20 -2.77
C GLY A 47 7.85 -0.87 -2.53
N LEU A 48 8.88 -0.91 -3.38
CA LEU A 48 10.00 -1.85 -3.22
C LEU A 48 10.50 -1.88 -1.78
N GLY A 49 10.52 -3.07 -1.17
CA GLY A 49 11.09 -3.22 0.16
C GLY A 49 12.59 -2.88 0.16
N GLU A 50 13.15 -2.51 1.32
CA GLU A 50 14.59 -2.20 1.43
C GLU A 50 15.48 -3.33 0.88
N ALA A 51 15.05 -4.58 1.07
CA ALA A 51 15.73 -5.77 0.54
C ALA A 51 15.68 -5.84 -1.00
N GLU A 52 14.54 -5.54 -1.61
CA GLU A 52 14.37 -5.54 -3.06
C GLU A 52 15.11 -4.36 -3.71
N MET A 53 15.09 -3.19 -3.06
CA MET A 53 15.89 -2.04 -3.51
C MET A 53 17.40 -2.35 -3.47
N LYS A 54 17.87 -3.05 -2.43
CA LYS A 54 19.27 -3.47 -2.32
C LYS A 54 19.67 -4.42 -3.45
N ASP A 55 18.81 -5.39 -3.78
CA ASP A 55 19.07 -6.36 -4.84
C ASP A 55 19.11 -5.69 -6.23
N VAL A 56 18.18 -4.76 -6.48
CA VAL A 56 18.18 -3.93 -7.70
C VAL A 56 19.46 -3.08 -7.81
N LEU A 57 19.92 -2.48 -6.71
CA LEU A 57 21.15 -1.67 -6.70
C LEU A 57 22.40 -2.50 -6.98
N LEU A 58 22.48 -3.72 -6.46
CA LEU A 58 23.61 -4.64 -6.70
C LEU A 58 23.62 -5.21 -8.12
N SER A 59 22.46 -5.26 -8.79
CA SER A 59 22.35 -5.64 -10.21
C SER A 59 23.02 -4.62 -11.15
N VAL A 60 23.20 -3.36 -10.71
CA VAL A 60 23.82 -2.31 -11.51
C VAL A 60 25.34 -2.41 -11.46
N LYS A 61 25.95 -2.63 -12.64
CA LYS A 61 27.41 -2.72 -12.79
C LYS A 61 28.12 -1.47 -12.26
N GLY A 62 28.96 -1.65 -11.23
CA GLY A 62 29.76 -0.57 -10.62
C GLY A 62 29.23 -0.08 -9.27
N ILE A 63 28.06 -0.55 -8.82
CA ILE A 63 27.55 -0.33 -7.46
C ILE A 63 27.92 -1.56 -6.61
N GLY A 64 28.84 -1.38 -5.68
CA GLY A 64 29.17 -2.39 -4.67
C GLY A 64 28.34 -2.23 -3.41
N GLU A 65 28.43 -3.19 -2.48
CA GLU A 65 27.64 -3.24 -1.24
C GLU A 65 27.66 -1.94 -0.43
N LYS A 66 28.84 -1.32 -0.28
CA LYS A 66 28.97 -0.06 0.47
C LYS A 66 28.19 1.10 -0.17
N LYS A 67 28.32 1.27 -1.50
CA LYS A 67 27.58 2.32 -2.21
C LYS A 67 26.08 2.06 -2.25
N ALA A 68 25.67 0.80 -2.35
CA ALA A 68 24.26 0.44 -2.28
C ALA A 68 23.65 0.77 -0.90
N GLN A 69 24.39 0.55 0.19
CA GLN A 69 23.98 0.92 1.55
C GLN A 69 23.85 2.44 1.70
N ASP A 70 24.86 3.20 1.28
CA ASP A 70 24.83 4.67 1.36
C ASP A 70 23.63 5.26 0.59
N ILE A 71 23.30 4.69 -0.57
CA ILE A 71 22.15 5.12 -1.38
C ILE A 71 20.83 4.77 -0.68
N LEU A 72 20.70 3.59 -0.09
CA LEU A 72 19.50 3.19 0.66
C LEU A 72 19.26 4.09 1.87
N GLU A 73 20.32 4.43 2.60
CA GLU A 73 20.24 5.33 3.76
C GLU A 73 19.79 6.73 3.33
N ALA A 74 20.40 7.29 2.28
CA ALA A 74 19.99 8.60 1.73
C ALA A 74 18.53 8.62 1.24
N ILE A 75 18.05 7.52 0.62
CA ILE A 75 16.66 7.38 0.20
C ILE A 75 15.73 7.32 1.42
N ASN A 76 16.09 6.56 2.45
CA ASN A 76 15.29 6.43 3.66
C ASN A 76 15.18 7.78 4.39
N ASP A 77 16.29 8.51 4.54
CA ASP A 77 16.31 9.85 5.14
C ASP A 77 15.41 10.83 4.38
N ALA A 78 15.46 10.82 3.05
CA ALA A 78 14.58 11.65 2.22
C ALA A 78 13.10 11.28 2.37
N LEU A 79 12.78 9.99 2.48
CA LEU A 79 11.41 9.51 2.73
C LEU A 79 10.91 9.91 4.13
N GLN A 80 11.75 9.84 5.15
CA GLN A 80 11.40 10.26 6.51
C GLN A 80 11.20 11.78 6.59
N ALA A 81 12.03 12.57 5.90
CA ALA A 81 11.85 14.02 5.81
C ALA A 81 10.53 14.38 5.11
N LYS A 82 10.19 13.71 4.01
CA LYS A 82 8.88 13.87 3.33
C LYS A 82 7.69 13.55 4.24
N ARG A 83 7.76 12.46 5.00
CA ARG A 83 6.69 12.07 5.94
C ARG A 83 6.50 13.05 7.10
N LYS A 84 7.53 13.80 7.50
CA LYS A 84 7.41 14.85 8.52
C LYS A 84 6.68 16.07 7.99
N ASN A 85 6.96 16.46 6.75
CA ASN A 85 6.34 17.63 6.13
C ASN A 85 4.84 17.43 5.84
N GLU A 86 4.38 16.21 5.53
CA GLU A 86 2.95 15.91 5.30
C GLU A 86 2.09 15.89 6.58
N LYS A 87 2.69 15.94 7.77
CA LYS A 87 1.97 15.94 9.06
C LYS A 87 1.79 17.34 9.66
N GLU A 88 2.37 18.36 9.04
CA GLU A 88 2.28 19.76 9.51
C GLU A 88 1.24 20.60 8.74
N ASP A 89 0.55 20.02 7.73
CA ASP A 89 -0.57 20.63 7.00
C ASP A 89 -1.94 20.09 7.44
#